data_AF-M4NEM8-F1
#
_entry.id   AF-M4NEM8-F1
#
_cell.length_a   1.000
_cell.length_b   1.000
_cell.length_c   1.000
_cell.angle_alpha   90.00
_cell.angle_beta   90.00
_cell.angle_gamma   90.00
#
_symmetry.space_group_name_H-M   'P 1'
#
loop_
_entity.id
_entity.type
_entity.pdbx_description
1 polymer ?
#
loop_
_entity_poly.entity_id
_entity_poly.type
_entity_poly.pdbx_seq_one_letter_code
_entity_poly.pdbx_strand_id
1 'polypeptide(L)'
;MIVMDCESRESALASVSQIYGVSGIEIDGFLQAFDLEAHYENSDPKYPGDQELRRIFECSLDCRASRLDRVFWFHLTRVRPGADFAEGIQPLSVSLECVWQTILNVFRGTEHETRLLNMRRNGVPNFHYELKADDALHAGPYAMMVRAVATRSEEIGNHNYLWLPEIMEDICNGYLGAYGTALHTELSQALTPTIVKFWSAKRCGIDCVEAALFYLHQTAHAERLSLGSNTCFDGENQTVLPEQVVKVESLAAS
;
A
#
# COMPACT_ATOMS: atom_id res chain seq x y z
N MET A 1 -24.54 -4.69 -1.57
CA MET A 1 -23.23 -4.19 -1.11
C MET A 1 -22.27 -4.36 -2.27
N ILE A 2 -21.66 -3.27 -2.74
CA ILE A 2 -20.68 -3.25 -3.83
C ILE A 2 -19.29 -3.08 -3.21
N VAL A 3 -18.38 -4.00 -3.50
CA VAL A 3 -17.05 -4.04 -2.88
C VAL A 3 -15.97 -4.11 -3.95
N MET A 4 -14.89 -3.36 -3.76
CA MET A 4 -13.67 -3.48 -4.55
C MET A 4 -12.67 -4.37 -3.83
N ASP A 5 -12.23 -5.45 -4.47
CA ASP A 5 -11.18 -6.35 -3.98
C ASP A 5 -10.13 -6.64 -5.06
N CYS A 6 -8.94 -6.07 -4.91
CA CYS A 6 -7.81 -6.27 -5.83
C CYS A 6 -6.71 -7.15 -5.21
N GLU A 7 -7.08 -8.19 -4.46
CA GLU A 7 -6.14 -9.23 -4.00
C GLU A 7 -5.49 -9.99 -5.17
N SER A 8 -6.27 -10.27 -6.22
CA SER A 8 -5.80 -10.89 -7.47
C SER A 8 -6.48 -10.26 -8.68
N ARG A 9 -6.02 -10.63 -9.90
CA ARG A 9 -6.67 -10.23 -11.15
C ARG A 9 -8.12 -10.72 -11.19
N GLU A 10 -8.35 -11.95 -10.74
CA GLU A 10 -9.68 -12.59 -10.73
C GLU A 10 -10.63 -11.88 -9.76
N SER A 11 -10.16 -11.53 -8.55
CA SER A 11 -10.99 -10.78 -7.59
C SER A 11 -11.29 -9.36 -8.08
N ALA A 12 -10.31 -8.71 -8.74
CA ALA A 12 -10.49 -7.40 -9.33
C ALA A 12 -11.53 -7.44 -10.45
N LEU A 13 -11.43 -8.41 -11.37
CA LEU A 13 -12.40 -8.58 -12.45
C LEU A 13 -13.80 -8.88 -11.92
N ALA A 14 -13.93 -9.74 -10.90
CA ALA A 14 -15.21 -10.01 -10.26
C ALA A 14 -15.81 -8.76 -9.61
N SER A 15 -14.97 -7.93 -8.97
CA SER A 15 -15.39 -6.67 -8.37
C SER A 15 -15.86 -5.67 -9.43
N VAL A 16 -15.09 -5.46 -10.49
CA VAL A 16 -15.44 -4.55 -11.61
C VAL A 16 -16.71 -5.03 -12.31
N SER A 17 -16.85 -6.34 -12.52
CA SER A 17 -18.07 -6.94 -13.07
C SER A 17 -19.30 -6.61 -12.22
N GLN A 18 -19.20 -6.74 -10.89
CA GLN A 18 -20.26 -6.37 -9.97
C GLN A 18 -20.57 -4.86 -9.99
N ILE A 19 -19.53 -4.02 -10.02
CA ILE A 19 -19.63 -2.55 -9.98
C ILE A 19 -20.40 -2.01 -11.20
N TYR A 20 -20.12 -2.57 -12.38
CA TYR A 20 -20.71 -2.13 -13.64
C TYR A 20 -21.96 -2.91 -14.04
N GLY A 21 -22.22 -4.07 -13.44
CA GLY A 21 -23.28 -4.98 -13.89
C GLY A 21 -23.01 -5.60 -15.27
N VAL A 22 -21.73 -5.70 -15.64
CA VAL A 22 -21.24 -6.22 -16.93
C VAL A 22 -20.51 -7.53 -16.69
N SER A 23 -20.60 -8.50 -17.60
CA SER A 23 -19.90 -9.78 -17.38
C SER A 23 -18.38 -9.63 -17.45
N GLY A 24 -17.65 -10.45 -16.69
CA GLY A 24 -16.18 -10.47 -16.74
C GLY A 24 -15.62 -10.77 -18.14
N ILE A 25 -16.35 -11.55 -18.96
CA ILE A 25 -15.97 -11.87 -20.35
C ILE A 25 -16.04 -10.62 -21.23
N GLU A 26 -17.09 -9.82 -21.10
CA GLU A 26 -17.22 -8.56 -21.86
C GLU A 26 -16.16 -7.55 -21.45
N ILE A 27 -15.87 -7.46 -20.14
CA ILE A 27 -14.81 -6.60 -19.62
C ILE A 27 -13.45 -7.03 -20.18
N ASP A 28 -13.08 -8.30 -20.04
CA ASP A 28 -11.80 -8.80 -20.56
C ASP A 28 -11.70 -8.64 -22.08
N GLY A 29 -12.79 -8.90 -22.81
CA GLY A 29 -12.84 -8.72 -24.26
C GLY A 29 -12.61 -7.27 -24.68
N PHE A 30 -13.22 -6.30 -23.99
CA PHE A 30 -12.93 -4.88 -24.21
C PHE A 30 -11.47 -4.54 -23.89
N LEU A 31 -10.98 -4.95 -22.71
CA LEU A 31 -9.65 -4.58 -22.24
C LEU A 31 -8.54 -5.14 -23.14
N GLN A 32 -8.71 -6.35 -23.68
CA GLN A 32 -7.79 -6.96 -24.63
C GLN A 32 -7.82 -6.28 -26.00
N ALA A 33 -9.00 -5.84 -26.45
CA ALA A 33 -9.16 -5.21 -27.75
C ALA A 33 -8.74 -3.73 -27.78
N PHE A 34 -8.83 -3.05 -26.63
CA PHE A 34 -8.54 -1.63 -26.52
C PHE A 34 -7.05 -1.37 -26.26
N ASP A 35 -6.39 -0.76 -27.24
CA ASP A 35 -5.02 -0.28 -27.15
C ASP A 35 -5.01 1.18 -26.67
N LEU A 36 -4.60 1.37 -25.42
CA LEU A 36 -4.58 2.70 -24.81
C LEU A 36 -3.44 3.55 -25.36
N GLU A 37 -2.27 2.98 -25.66
CA GLU A 37 -1.13 3.72 -26.20
C GLU A 37 -1.47 4.29 -27.58
N ALA A 38 -1.98 3.44 -28.47
CA ALA A 38 -2.44 3.86 -29.79
C ALA A 38 -3.57 4.90 -29.70
N HIS A 39 -4.46 4.80 -28.71
CA HIS A 39 -5.50 5.82 -28.49
C HIS A 39 -4.90 7.20 -28.16
N TYR A 40 -3.86 7.24 -27.32
CA TYR A 40 -3.17 8.50 -26.98
C TYR A 40 -2.42 9.09 -28.17
N GLU A 41 -1.72 8.26 -28.95
CA GLU A 41 -0.99 8.71 -30.14
C GLU A 41 -1.91 9.34 -31.19
N ASN A 42 -3.14 8.83 -31.33
CA ASN A 42 -4.06 9.25 -32.38
C ASN A 42 -5.03 10.37 -31.96
N SER A 43 -5.29 10.53 -30.66
CA SER A 43 -6.41 11.37 -30.18
C SER A 43 -6.01 12.49 -29.22
N ASP A 44 -4.77 12.50 -28.70
CA ASP A 44 -4.27 13.46 -27.69
C ASP A 44 -5.30 13.76 -26.57
N PRO A 45 -5.77 12.72 -25.84
CA PRO A 45 -6.78 12.89 -24.82
C PRO A 45 -6.25 13.68 -23.63
N LYS A 46 -7.15 14.44 -22.97
CA LYS A 46 -6.79 15.37 -21.88
C LYS A 46 -6.58 14.71 -20.51
N TYR A 47 -7.03 13.47 -20.35
CA TYR A 47 -7.05 12.78 -19.07
C TYR A 47 -5.81 11.89 -18.92
N PRO A 48 -5.43 11.52 -17.69
CA PRO A 48 -4.50 10.42 -17.43
C PRO A 48 -5.09 9.06 -17.87
N GLY A 49 -4.23 8.07 -18.08
CA GLY A 49 -4.59 6.80 -18.72
C GLY A 49 -5.69 6.00 -18.01
N ASP A 50 -5.68 5.97 -16.68
CA ASP A 50 -6.69 5.32 -15.83
C ASP A 50 -8.08 5.95 -15.97
N GLN A 51 -8.14 7.29 -15.98
CA GLN A 51 -9.36 8.05 -16.17
C GLN A 51 -9.90 7.92 -17.61
N GLU A 52 -9.01 8.00 -18.60
CA GLU A 52 -9.39 7.88 -20.01
C GLU A 52 -9.87 6.47 -20.35
N LEU A 53 -9.20 5.44 -19.84
CA LEU A 53 -9.61 4.05 -19.99
C LEU A 53 -11.03 3.84 -19.44
N ARG A 54 -11.31 4.33 -18.22
CA ARG A 54 -12.65 4.27 -17.64
C ARG A 54 -13.68 4.98 -18.53
N ARG A 55 -13.36 6.18 -19.01
CA ARG A 55 -14.25 6.97 -19.86
C ARG A 55 -14.61 6.23 -21.15
N ILE A 56 -13.63 5.65 -21.83
CA ILE A 56 -13.86 4.90 -23.07
C ILE A 56 -14.63 3.60 -22.77
N PHE A 57 -14.24 2.86 -21.74
CA PHE A 57 -14.96 1.65 -21.28
C PHE A 57 -16.44 1.92 -21.04
N GLU A 58 -16.76 2.94 -20.25
CA GLU A 58 -18.14 3.33 -19.90
C GLU A 58 -18.96 3.79 -21.12
N CYS A 59 -18.32 4.44 -22.09
CA CYS A 59 -18.96 4.82 -23.34
C CYS A 59 -19.18 3.61 -24.26
N SER A 60 -18.20 2.71 -24.38
CA SER A 60 -18.25 1.56 -25.28
C SER A 60 -19.25 0.51 -24.85
N LEU A 61 -19.42 0.30 -23.54
CA LEU A 61 -20.35 -0.70 -22.99
C LEU A 61 -21.66 -0.10 -22.48
N ASP A 62 -21.88 1.21 -22.69
CA ASP A 62 -23.06 1.96 -22.22
C ASP A 62 -23.41 1.65 -20.75
N CYS A 63 -22.38 1.67 -19.90
CA CYS A 63 -22.48 1.31 -18.49
C CYS A 63 -21.92 2.41 -17.58
N ARG A 64 -22.24 2.35 -16.28
CA ARG A 64 -21.74 3.31 -15.28
C ARG A 64 -21.41 2.60 -13.98
N ALA A 65 -20.37 3.07 -13.30
CA ALA A 65 -19.94 2.50 -12.04
C ALA A 65 -20.99 2.75 -10.96
N SER A 66 -21.39 1.68 -10.26
CA SER A 66 -22.13 1.80 -9.01
C SER A 66 -21.24 2.40 -7.92
N ARG A 67 -21.86 3.08 -6.94
CA ARG A 67 -21.16 3.56 -5.77
C ARG A 67 -20.58 2.40 -4.97
N LEU A 68 -19.31 2.52 -4.59
CA LEU A 68 -18.62 1.56 -3.71
C LEU A 68 -19.08 1.73 -2.26
N ASP A 69 -19.37 0.62 -1.59
CA ASP A 69 -19.65 0.58 -0.15
C ASP A 69 -18.37 0.32 0.66
N ARG A 70 -17.46 -0.50 0.11
CA ARG A 70 -16.18 -0.86 0.74
C ARG A 70 -15.09 -1.10 -0.29
N VAL A 71 -13.85 -0.87 0.14
CA VAL A 71 -12.64 -1.25 -0.60
C VAL A 71 -11.75 -2.09 0.32
N PHE A 72 -11.17 -3.15 -0.23
CA PHE A 72 -10.09 -3.87 0.43
C PHE A 72 -8.74 -3.23 0.13
N TRP A 73 -7.94 -3.12 1.17
CA TRP A 73 -6.63 -2.47 1.17
C TRP A 73 -5.58 -3.42 1.75
N PHE A 74 -4.34 -3.23 1.29
CA PHE A 74 -3.18 -4.03 1.67
C PHE A 74 -2.15 -3.13 2.35
N HIS A 75 -2.05 -3.23 3.68
CA HIS A 75 -1.00 -2.58 4.46
C HIS A 75 0.24 -3.46 4.46
N LEU A 76 1.39 -2.89 4.13
CA LEU A 76 2.66 -3.59 4.07
C LEU A 76 3.56 -3.10 5.19
N THR A 77 4.19 -4.03 5.89
CA THR A 77 5.02 -3.69 7.04
C THR A 77 5.97 -4.83 7.40
N ARG A 78 6.78 -4.63 8.45
CA ARG A 78 7.48 -5.70 9.16
C ARG A 78 7.11 -5.66 10.63
N VAL A 79 6.87 -6.84 11.19
CA VAL A 79 6.45 -7.00 12.59
C VAL A 79 7.31 -8.05 13.28
N ARG A 80 7.24 -8.11 14.61
CA ARG A 80 7.85 -9.22 15.35
C ARG A 80 7.19 -10.55 14.94
N PRO A 81 7.93 -11.66 14.91
CA PRO A 81 7.35 -12.98 14.66
C PRO A 81 6.17 -13.26 15.59
N GLY A 82 5.05 -13.68 15.00
CA GLY A 82 3.82 -14.01 15.73
C GLY A 82 2.88 -12.84 16.05
N ALA A 83 3.13 -11.63 15.53
CA ALA A 83 2.16 -10.54 15.62
C ALA A 83 0.85 -10.91 14.90
N ASP A 84 -0.28 -10.60 15.54
CA ASP A 84 -1.62 -11.03 15.12
C ASP A 84 -2.57 -9.87 14.76
N PHE A 85 -2.13 -8.62 14.96
CA PHE A 85 -2.93 -7.41 14.77
C PHE A 85 -4.22 -7.39 15.60
N ALA A 86 -4.21 -7.97 16.81
CA ALA A 86 -5.35 -7.97 17.72
C ALA A 86 -5.83 -6.55 18.14
N GLU A 87 -4.95 -5.56 18.07
CA GLU A 87 -5.26 -4.13 18.31
C GLU A 87 -5.58 -3.35 17.01
N GLY A 88 -5.62 -4.04 15.87
CA GLY A 88 -5.80 -3.43 14.56
C GLY A 88 -4.49 -2.88 13.98
N ILE A 89 -4.61 -2.02 12.97
CA ILE A 89 -3.48 -1.29 12.37
C ILE A 89 -3.50 0.12 12.93
N GLN A 90 -2.61 0.39 13.88
CA GLN A 90 -2.51 1.67 14.57
C GLN A 90 -1.75 2.71 13.70
N PRO A 91 -2.13 3.99 13.76
CA PRO A 91 -1.35 5.05 13.15
C PRO A 91 -0.03 5.26 13.90
N LEU A 92 0.90 6.00 13.29
CA LEU A 92 2.21 6.25 13.88
C LEU A 92 2.13 6.98 15.22
N SER A 93 1.20 7.94 15.36
CA SER A 93 1.03 8.70 16.61
C SER A 93 0.72 7.83 17.83
N VAL A 94 0.16 6.63 17.61
CA VAL A 94 -0.15 5.64 18.64
C VAL A 94 0.96 4.59 18.74
N SER A 95 1.51 4.15 17.60
CA SER A 95 2.42 3.02 17.52
C SER A 95 3.91 3.37 17.62
N LEU A 96 4.30 4.65 17.62
CA LEU A 96 5.71 5.08 17.66
C LEU A 96 6.48 4.49 18.86
N GLU A 97 5.85 4.41 20.02
CA GLU A 97 6.46 3.76 21.19
C GLU A 97 6.69 2.26 20.94
N CYS A 98 5.73 1.57 20.33
CA CYS A 98 5.86 0.16 19.96
C CYS A 98 6.96 -0.06 18.91
N VAL A 99 7.13 0.88 17.96
CA VAL A 99 8.24 0.88 17.00
C VAL A 99 9.58 0.97 17.74
N TRP A 100 9.74 1.94 18.65
CA TRP A 100 10.96 2.07 19.45
C TRP A 100 11.25 0.83 20.29
N GLN A 101 10.24 0.28 20.97
CA GLN A 101 10.41 -0.95 21.74
C GLN A 101 10.84 -2.13 20.86
N THR A 102 10.28 -2.23 19.65
CA THR A 102 10.66 -3.27 18.69
C THR A 102 12.13 -3.14 18.31
N ILE A 103 12.60 -1.95 17.94
CA ILE A 103 14.00 -1.69 17.57
C ILE A 103 14.93 -1.98 18.76
N LEU A 104 14.62 -1.46 19.95
CA LEU A 104 15.43 -1.68 21.15
C LEU A 104 15.52 -3.16 21.53
N ASN A 105 14.44 -3.93 21.32
CA ASN A 105 14.45 -5.37 21.58
C ASN A 105 15.36 -6.14 20.62
N VAL A 106 15.41 -5.74 19.34
CA VAL A 106 16.32 -6.36 18.35
C VAL A 106 17.77 -6.15 18.74
N PHE A 107 18.13 -4.97 19.21
CA PHE A 107 19.51 -4.61 19.55
C PHE A 107 19.88 -4.79 21.02
N ARG A 108 19.03 -5.43 21.82
CA ARG A 108 19.25 -5.61 23.26
C ARG A 108 20.55 -6.35 23.54
N GLY A 109 21.35 -5.84 24.47
CA GLY A 109 22.64 -6.42 24.86
C GLY A 109 23.78 -6.16 23.87
N THR A 110 23.54 -5.42 22.79
CA THR A 110 24.59 -4.97 21.86
C THR A 110 25.11 -3.58 22.25
N GLU A 111 26.21 -3.14 21.65
CA GLU A 111 26.68 -1.76 21.83
C GLU A 111 25.68 -0.71 21.28
N HIS A 112 24.77 -1.10 20.39
CA HIS A 112 23.81 -0.21 19.74
C HIS A 112 22.66 0.18 20.68
N GLU A 113 22.30 -0.67 21.65
CA GLU A 113 21.18 -0.43 22.57
C GLU A 113 21.30 0.92 23.29
N THR A 114 22.48 1.21 23.85
CA THR A 114 22.70 2.46 24.59
C THR A 114 22.63 3.69 23.68
N ARG A 115 23.10 3.58 22.43
CA ARG A 115 23.05 4.65 21.43
C ARG A 115 21.62 4.91 20.96
N LEU A 116 20.85 3.85 20.72
CA LEU A 116 19.42 3.94 20.36
C LEU A 116 18.59 4.54 21.50
N LEU A 117 18.84 4.16 22.76
CA LEU A 117 18.19 4.77 23.92
C LEU A 117 18.49 6.27 24.04
N ASN A 118 19.73 6.67 23.70
CA ASN A 118 20.13 8.07 23.69
C ASN A 118 19.37 8.85 22.60
N MET A 119 19.35 8.35 21.35
CA MET A 119 18.59 8.96 20.26
C MET A 119 17.10 9.06 20.57
N ARG A 120 16.49 8.01 21.11
CA ARG A 120 15.08 8.04 21.49
C ARG A 120 14.76 9.17 22.49
N ARG A 121 15.68 9.47 23.41
CA ARG A 121 15.50 10.53 24.43
C ARG A 121 15.80 11.93 23.90
N ASN A 122 16.76 12.06 23.00
CA ASN A 122 17.32 13.34 22.58
C ASN A 122 16.95 13.74 21.14
N GLY A 123 16.21 12.89 20.42
CA GLY A 123 15.84 13.07 19.03
C GLY A 123 16.63 12.20 18.06
N VAL A 124 16.03 11.96 16.88
CA VAL A 124 16.66 11.27 15.76
C VAL A 124 17.08 12.34 14.75
N PRO A 125 18.38 12.47 14.42
CA PRO A 125 18.86 13.46 13.46
C PRO A 125 18.55 13.02 12.02
N ASN A 126 17.28 13.00 11.66
CA ASN A 126 16.78 12.66 10.34
C ASN A 126 15.54 13.50 10.04
N PHE A 127 15.60 14.25 8.94
CA PHE A 127 14.53 15.18 8.54
C PHE A 127 13.16 14.50 8.39
N HIS A 128 13.10 13.31 7.80
CA HIS A 128 11.83 12.59 7.63
C HIS A 128 11.28 12.08 8.96
N TYR A 129 12.13 11.60 9.87
CA TYR A 129 11.70 11.25 11.22
C TYR A 129 11.10 12.47 11.93
N GLU A 130 11.82 13.60 11.92
CA GLU A 130 11.37 14.84 12.58
C GLU A 130 10.03 15.34 12.03
N LEU A 131 9.85 15.25 10.70
CA LEU A 131 8.60 15.62 10.04
C LEU A 131 7.43 14.71 10.46
N LYS A 132 7.66 13.41 10.63
CA LYS A 132 6.60 12.40 10.83
C LYS A 132 6.26 12.14 12.30
N ALA A 133 7.24 12.17 13.20
CA ALA A 133 7.11 11.66 14.56
C ALA A 133 6.07 12.42 15.40
N ASP A 134 5.93 13.74 15.17
CA ASP A 134 5.03 14.62 15.93
C ASP A 134 3.90 15.22 15.07
N ASP A 135 3.76 14.82 13.80
CA ASP A 135 2.72 15.32 12.90
C ASP A 135 1.68 14.24 12.57
N ALA A 136 0.46 14.46 13.06
CA ALA A 136 -0.69 13.60 12.79
C ALA A 136 -1.02 13.47 11.29
N LEU A 137 -0.67 14.46 10.46
CA LEU A 137 -0.87 14.43 9.02
C LEU A 137 -0.11 13.28 8.35
N HIS A 138 1.02 12.89 8.93
CA HIS A 138 1.93 11.86 8.37
C HIS A 138 1.80 10.51 9.07
N ALA A 139 0.77 10.34 9.90
CA ALA A 139 0.66 9.19 10.78
C ALA A 139 -0.04 7.97 10.17
N GLY A 140 -0.62 8.08 8.96
CA GLY A 140 -1.31 6.98 8.28
C GLY A 140 -2.45 6.38 9.15
N PRO A 141 -2.63 5.04 9.18
CA PRO A 141 -1.89 4.02 8.44
C PRO A 141 -2.10 4.12 6.93
N TYR A 142 -1.06 3.79 6.17
CA TYR A 142 -1.09 3.81 4.72
C TYR A 142 -1.23 2.39 4.15
N ALA A 143 -1.94 2.26 3.03
CA ALA A 143 -2.10 0.98 2.35
C ALA A 143 -2.30 1.16 0.83
N MET A 144 -2.11 0.07 0.09
CA MET A 144 -2.30 0.03 -1.36
C MET A 144 -3.60 -0.72 -1.69
N MET A 145 -4.27 -0.33 -2.78
CA MET A 145 -5.49 -1.03 -3.21
C MET A 145 -5.16 -2.35 -3.92
N VAL A 146 -4.13 -2.37 -4.77
CA VAL A 146 -3.80 -3.55 -5.60
C VAL A 146 -2.66 -4.33 -4.96
N ARG A 147 -2.93 -5.59 -4.56
CA ARG A 147 -1.92 -6.43 -3.87
C ARG A 147 -0.70 -6.70 -4.74
N ALA A 148 -0.87 -6.86 -6.06
CA ALA A 148 0.25 -7.10 -6.97
C ALA A 148 1.25 -5.93 -7.00
N VAL A 149 0.75 -4.69 -6.90
CA VAL A 149 1.56 -3.46 -6.79
C VAL A 149 2.32 -3.43 -5.48
N ALA A 150 1.67 -3.88 -4.41
CA ALA A 150 2.23 -3.96 -3.06
C ALA A 150 3.55 -4.74 -2.99
N THR A 151 3.70 -5.79 -3.79
CA THR A 151 4.92 -6.63 -3.82
C THR A 151 5.95 -6.22 -4.88
N ARG A 152 5.72 -5.14 -5.62
CA ARG A 152 6.55 -4.71 -6.77
C ARG A 152 6.97 -3.25 -6.63
N SER A 153 7.44 -2.89 -5.44
CA SER A 153 7.77 -1.51 -5.08
C SER A 153 8.80 -0.87 -6.02
N GLU A 154 9.84 -1.62 -6.43
CA GLU A 154 10.87 -1.15 -7.37
C GLU A 154 10.33 -0.85 -8.77
N GLU A 155 9.36 -1.64 -9.26
CA GLU A 155 8.77 -1.47 -10.58
C GLU A 155 7.94 -0.17 -10.67
N ILE A 156 7.30 0.20 -9.55
CA ILE A 156 6.32 1.29 -9.50
C ILE A 156 6.95 2.56 -8.88
N GLY A 157 8.18 2.48 -8.37
CA GLY A 157 8.86 3.59 -7.71
C GLY A 157 8.30 3.90 -6.32
N ASN A 158 7.70 2.91 -5.66
CA ASN A 158 7.18 3.01 -4.30
C ASN A 158 8.22 2.57 -3.27
N HIS A 159 8.01 2.98 -2.01
CA HIS A 159 8.81 2.50 -0.89
C HIS A 159 8.69 0.98 -0.70
N ASN A 160 9.79 0.31 -0.39
CA ASN A 160 9.77 -1.13 -0.09
C ASN A 160 9.46 -1.38 1.39
N TYR A 161 8.17 -1.24 1.74
CA TYR A 161 7.67 -1.47 3.10
C TYR A 161 7.90 -2.90 3.61
N LEU A 162 8.07 -3.88 2.71
CA LEU A 162 8.40 -5.24 3.08
C LEU A 162 9.88 -5.40 3.42
N TRP A 163 10.77 -4.56 2.89
CA TRP A 163 12.17 -4.52 3.32
C TRP A 163 12.35 -3.82 4.66
N LEU A 164 11.76 -2.62 4.82
CA LEU A 164 11.68 -1.92 6.10
C LEU A 164 10.59 -0.83 6.05
N PRO A 165 9.72 -0.69 7.06
CA PRO A 165 8.78 0.42 7.13
C PRO A 165 9.51 1.76 7.24
N GLU A 166 8.99 2.81 6.59
CA GLU A 166 9.65 4.12 6.49
C GLU A 166 10.13 4.69 7.83
N ILE A 167 9.31 4.66 8.89
CA ILE A 167 9.73 5.22 10.18
C ILE A 167 10.91 4.46 10.81
N MET A 168 10.98 3.13 10.61
CA MET A 168 12.10 2.33 11.08
C MET A 168 13.37 2.63 10.26
N GLU A 169 13.21 2.84 8.96
CA GLU A 169 14.29 3.28 8.08
C GLU A 169 14.79 4.68 8.42
N ASP A 170 13.89 5.63 8.70
CA ASP A 170 14.23 6.99 9.10
C ASP A 170 15.04 7.00 10.41
N ILE A 171 14.70 6.13 11.38
CA ILE A 171 15.49 5.90 12.61
C ILE A 171 16.86 5.32 12.27
N CYS A 172 16.94 4.28 11.42
CA CYS A 172 18.20 3.67 11.02
C CYS A 172 19.10 4.66 10.24
N ASN A 173 18.54 5.53 9.41
CA ASN A 173 19.24 6.58 8.69
C ASN A 173 19.79 7.65 9.64
N GLY A 174 18.99 8.08 10.63
CA GLY A 174 19.48 8.98 11.68
C GLY A 174 20.61 8.35 12.50
N TYR A 175 20.51 7.06 12.80
CA TYR A 175 21.55 6.31 13.50
C TYR A 175 22.84 6.21 12.68
N LEU A 176 22.72 5.90 11.37
CA LEU A 176 23.83 5.86 10.44
C LEU A 176 24.54 7.22 10.34
N GLY A 177 23.78 8.32 10.24
CA GLY A 177 24.34 9.67 10.23
C GLY A 177 25.08 10.02 11.53
N ALA A 178 24.54 9.62 12.68
CA ALA A 178 25.12 9.94 13.99
C ALA A 178 26.36 9.10 14.35
N TYR A 179 26.39 7.82 13.95
CA TYR A 179 27.36 6.84 14.43
C TYR A 179 28.14 6.11 13.33
N GLY A 180 27.88 6.40 12.05
CA GLY A 180 28.58 5.82 10.90
C GLY A 180 28.37 4.31 10.72
N THR A 181 27.34 3.74 11.36
CA THR A 181 27.05 2.29 11.33
C THR A 181 25.61 2.06 10.87
N ALA A 182 25.39 1.13 9.93
CA ALA A 182 24.07 0.83 9.39
C ALA A 182 23.38 -0.28 10.19
N LEU A 183 22.12 -0.05 10.59
CA LEU A 183 21.29 -1.03 11.31
C LEU A 183 20.20 -1.69 10.45
N HIS A 184 20.01 -1.21 9.21
CA HIS A 184 18.89 -1.59 8.34
C HIS A 184 18.77 -3.10 8.15
N THR A 185 19.86 -3.77 7.77
CA THR A 185 19.86 -5.20 7.46
C THR A 185 19.53 -6.05 8.69
N GLU A 186 20.16 -5.76 9.83
CA GLU A 186 19.94 -6.50 11.08
C GLU A 186 18.50 -6.33 11.57
N LEU A 187 17.97 -5.11 11.52
CA LEU A 187 16.59 -4.82 11.89
C LEU A 187 15.60 -5.51 10.94
N SER A 188 15.84 -5.41 9.63
CA SER A 188 15.03 -6.07 8.61
C SER A 188 14.98 -7.58 8.83
N GLN A 189 16.13 -8.24 8.99
CA GLN A 189 16.23 -9.69 9.20
C GLN A 189 15.58 -10.17 10.50
N ALA A 190 15.58 -9.36 11.55
CA ALA A 190 14.96 -9.71 12.82
C ALA A 190 13.41 -9.64 12.79
N LEU A 191 12.83 -9.01 11.76
CA LEU A 191 11.39 -8.79 11.63
C LEU A 191 10.80 -9.56 10.44
N THR A 192 9.54 -9.95 10.57
CA THR A 192 8.80 -10.71 9.58
C THR A 192 8.08 -9.76 8.61
N PRO A 193 8.40 -9.79 7.29
CA PRO A 193 7.65 -9.06 6.28
C PRO A 193 6.20 -9.53 6.25
N THR A 194 5.25 -8.60 6.30
CA THR A 194 3.84 -8.89 6.52
C THR A 194 2.96 -8.00 5.67
N ILE A 195 1.94 -8.62 5.06
CA ILE A 195 0.85 -7.94 4.36
C ILE A 195 -0.44 -8.16 5.15
N VAL A 196 -1.14 -7.07 5.47
CA VAL A 196 -2.43 -7.10 6.16
C VAL A 196 -3.51 -6.63 5.20
N LYS A 197 -4.45 -7.52 4.87
CA LYS A 197 -5.67 -7.20 4.13
C LYS A 197 -6.73 -6.73 5.12
N PHE A 198 -7.28 -5.56 4.88
CA PHE A 198 -8.41 -5.02 5.65
C PHE A 198 -9.43 -4.34 4.73
N TRP A 199 -10.66 -4.14 5.21
CA TRP A 199 -11.67 -3.37 4.49
C TRP A 199 -11.86 -1.98 5.11
N SER A 200 -12.21 -1.00 4.28
CA SER A 200 -12.64 0.33 4.75
C SER A 200 -13.83 0.83 3.95
N ALA A 201 -14.71 1.57 4.62
CA ALA A 201 -15.77 2.37 3.99
C ALA A 201 -15.30 3.81 3.67
N LYS A 202 -14.06 4.16 4.07
CA LYS A 202 -13.38 5.38 3.59
C LYS A 202 -12.70 5.11 2.26
N ARG A 203 -12.37 6.19 1.53
CA ARG A 203 -11.66 6.13 0.24
C ARG A 203 -12.35 5.21 -0.78
N CYS A 204 -13.68 5.24 -0.83
CA CYS A 204 -14.49 4.46 -1.77
C CYS A 204 -14.84 5.27 -3.04
N GLY A 205 -13.86 6.02 -3.56
CA GLY A 205 -14.04 6.95 -4.68
C GLY A 205 -13.97 6.28 -6.04
N ILE A 206 -14.23 7.07 -7.10
CA ILE A 206 -14.12 6.59 -8.49
C ILE A 206 -12.68 6.25 -8.88
N ASP A 207 -11.70 6.85 -8.20
CA ASP A 207 -10.26 6.57 -8.35
C ASP A 207 -9.93 5.09 -8.09
N CYS A 208 -10.69 4.43 -7.21
CA CYS A 208 -10.56 2.98 -6.99
C CYS A 208 -11.00 2.17 -8.22
N VAL A 209 -12.06 2.60 -8.91
CA VAL A 209 -12.56 1.93 -10.12
C VAL A 209 -11.61 2.18 -11.29
N GLU A 210 -11.11 3.41 -11.42
CA GLU A 210 -10.11 3.81 -12.43
C GLU A 210 -8.84 2.96 -12.28
N ALA A 211 -8.28 2.87 -11.08
CA ALA A 211 -7.09 2.07 -10.83
C ALA A 211 -7.30 0.55 -11.04
N ALA A 212 -8.49 0.03 -10.71
CA ALA A 212 -8.81 -1.38 -10.91
C ALA A 212 -8.94 -1.73 -12.41
N LEU A 213 -9.64 -0.90 -13.19
CA LEU A 213 -9.73 -1.06 -14.64
C LEU A 213 -8.35 -0.99 -15.29
N PHE A 214 -7.52 -0.04 -14.87
CA PHE A 214 -6.17 0.13 -15.40
C PHE A 214 -5.25 -1.04 -15.04
N TYR A 215 -5.35 -1.58 -13.82
CA TYR A 215 -4.70 -2.84 -13.44
C TYR A 215 -5.13 -4.02 -14.30
N LEU A 216 -6.43 -4.18 -14.56
CA LEU A 216 -6.94 -5.26 -15.42
C LEU A 216 -6.47 -5.10 -16.87
N HIS A 217 -6.39 -3.87 -17.37
CA HIS A 217 -5.88 -3.56 -18.71
C HIS A 217 -4.40 -3.92 -18.85
N GLN A 218 -3.51 -3.38 -18.00
CA GLN A 218 -2.08 -3.69 -18.09
C GLN A 218 -1.82 -5.20 -17.94
N THR A 219 -2.57 -5.89 -17.07
CA THR A 219 -2.44 -7.35 -16.95
C THR A 219 -2.99 -8.13 -18.14
N ALA A 220 -3.97 -7.60 -18.88
CA ALA A 220 -4.47 -8.21 -20.12
C ALA A 220 -3.46 -8.12 -21.27
N HIS A 221 -2.64 -7.05 -21.29
CA HIS A 221 -1.59 -6.84 -22.29
C HIS A 221 -0.21 -7.35 -21.86
N ALA A 222 -0.11 -8.01 -20.71
CA ALA A 222 1.16 -8.47 -20.11
C ALA A 222 2.20 -7.34 -19.93
N GLU A 223 1.71 -6.13 -19.70
CA GLU A 223 2.50 -4.93 -19.48
C GLU A 223 3.02 -4.85 -18.04
N ARG A 224 4.00 -3.96 -17.84
CA ARG A 224 4.49 -3.61 -16.51
C ARG A 224 3.42 -2.82 -15.76
N LEU A 225 3.34 -3.03 -14.45
CA LEU A 225 2.46 -2.21 -13.62
C LEU A 225 3.06 -0.82 -13.47
N SER A 226 2.19 0.18 -13.40
CA SER A 226 2.56 1.58 -13.29
C SER A 226 1.72 2.27 -12.21
N LEU A 227 2.00 3.55 -11.93
CA LEU A 227 1.32 4.31 -10.88
C LEU A 227 -0.21 4.31 -11.05
N GLY A 228 -0.72 4.33 -12.30
CA GLY A 228 -2.16 4.27 -12.58
C GLY A 228 -2.83 2.94 -12.20
N SER A 229 -2.07 1.87 -11.94
CA SER A 229 -2.61 0.58 -11.49
C SER A 229 -2.82 0.49 -9.98
N ASN A 230 -2.71 1.59 -9.26
CA ASN A 230 -2.97 1.61 -7.83
C ASN A 230 -3.50 2.97 -7.37
N THR A 231 -4.28 2.94 -6.31
CA THR A 231 -4.54 4.11 -5.48
C THR A 231 -4.18 3.77 -4.03
N CYS A 232 -4.02 4.78 -3.20
CA CYS A 232 -3.56 4.64 -1.83
C CYS A 232 -4.67 4.96 -0.82
N PHE A 233 -4.60 4.24 0.29
CA PHE A 233 -5.37 4.53 1.49
C PHE A 233 -4.54 5.41 2.43
N ASP A 234 -5.20 6.41 3.00
CA ASP A 234 -4.73 7.13 4.17
C ASP A 234 -5.79 6.97 5.27
N GLY A 235 -5.37 6.46 6.42
CA GLY A 235 -6.20 6.32 7.61
C GLY A 235 -6.44 7.63 8.36
N GLU A 236 -5.74 8.71 8.00
CA GLU A 236 -5.89 10.05 8.59
C GLU A 236 -5.69 10.05 10.11
N ASN A 237 -4.63 9.37 10.55
CA ASN A 237 -4.31 9.15 11.97
C ASN A 237 -5.38 8.37 12.74
N GLN A 238 -6.15 7.50 12.08
CA GLN A 238 -7.14 6.64 12.71
C GLN A 238 -6.78 5.17 12.58
N THR A 239 -6.94 4.44 13.68
CA THR A 239 -6.73 3.00 13.72
C THR A 239 -7.69 2.28 12.78
N VAL A 240 -7.17 1.37 11.96
CA VAL A 240 -7.98 0.34 11.31
C VAL A 240 -8.33 -0.70 12.37
N LEU A 241 -9.61 -0.83 12.69
CA LEU A 241 -10.07 -1.65 13.80
C LEU A 241 -9.83 -3.15 13.56
N PRO A 242 -9.67 -3.98 14.61
CA PRO A 242 -9.46 -5.42 14.48
C PRO A 242 -10.50 -6.13 13.60
N GLU A 243 -11.78 -5.76 13.71
CA GLU A 243 -12.87 -6.31 12.91
C GLU A 243 -12.81 -5.94 11.41
N GLN A 244 -11.98 -4.96 11.06
CA GLN A 244 -11.71 -4.59 9.68
C GLN A 244 -10.61 -5.45 9.06
N VAL A 245 -9.73 -6.02 9.88
CA VAL A 245 -8.66 -6.92 9.44
C VAL A 245 -9.26 -8.26 9.04
N VAL A 246 -8.96 -8.68 7.81
CA VAL A 246 -9.52 -9.91 7.21
C VAL A 246 -8.48 -11.01 7.11
N LYS A 247 -7.24 -10.64 6.80
CA LYS A 247 -6.16 -11.60 6.59
C LYS A 247 -4.83 -10.95 6.93
N VAL A 248 -3.99 -11.70 7.65
CA VAL A 248 -2.59 -11.36 7.91
C VAL A 248 -1.75 -12.43 7.21
N GLU A 249 -0.86 -11.99 6.32
CA GLU A 249 0.02 -12.86 5.55
C GLU A 249 1.47 -12.54 5.92
N SER A 250 2.13 -13.45 6.65
CA SER A 250 3.57 -13.40 6.86
C SER A 250 4.30 -13.99 5.67
N LEU A 251 5.22 -13.23 5.10
CA LEU A 251 6.06 -13.65 3.99
C LEU A 251 7.34 -14.28 4.52
N ALA A 252 7.93 -15.20 3.75
CA ALA A 252 9.25 -15.72 4.07
C ALA A 252 10.28 -14.58 4.05
N ALA A 253 11.25 -14.62 4.97
CA ALA A 253 12.35 -13.68 4.95
C ALA A 253 13.16 -13.90 3.66
N SER A 254 13.21 -12.87 2.82
CA SER A 254 14.09 -12.75 1.65
C SER A 254 15.44 -12.18 2.04
#